data_AF-A0A6B3D1Q4-F1
#
_entry.id   AF-A0A6B3D1Q4-F1
#
_cell.length_a   1.000
_cell.length_b   1.000
_cell.length_c   1.000
_cell.angle_alpha   90.00
_cell.angle_beta   90.00
_cell.angle_gamma   90.00
#
_symmetry.space_group_name_H-M   'P 1'
#
loop_
_entity.id
_entity.type
_entity.pdbx_description
1 polymer ?
#
loop_
_entity_poly.entity_id
_entity_poly.type
_entity_poly.pdbx_seq_one_letter_code
_entity_poly.pdbx_strand_id
1 'polypeptide(L)'
;RWAKTWEFQALLKARPVAGDPGLGAEYVAALQPLVWQAADRENFVPDVQKMRRRVVETIPVAEVDRQLKLGPGGLRDVEFAVQLLQLVHGRADTSLHSGTTLDALEALAAGGYVGRTDAAQLEEAYRFLRSMEHRIQLHRLRRTHLVPEDEADLRRLGRSLGLRTDPVSGLLRAWKRHASVVRRL
;
A
#
# COMPACT_ATOMS: atom_id res chain seq x y z
N ARG A 1 21.89 5.73 12.38
CA ARG A 1 23.18 5.19 11.91
C ARG A 1 23.07 3.77 11.34
N TRP A 2 22.28 2.86 11.93
CA TRP A 2 22.16 1.47 11.45
C TRP A 2 20.90 1.14 10.65
N ALA A 3 19.92 2.04 10.62
CA ALA A 3 18.68 1.82 9.89
C ALA A 3 18.92 1.83 8.37
N LYS A 4 18.44 0.78 7.70
CA LYS A 4 18.35 0.64 6.25
C LYS A 4 17.31 1.62 5.70
N THR A 5 17.52 2.06 4.47
CA THR A 5 16.70 3.04 3.75
C THR A 5 15.19 2.73 3.78
N TRP A 6 14.82 1.46 3.63
CA TRP A 6 13.42 1.01 3.65
C TRP A 6 12.75 1.08 5.04
N GLU A 7 13.52 1.05 6.15
CA GLU A 7 12.95 1.07 7.50
C GLU A 7 12.25 2.41 7.78
N PHE A 8 12.69 3.49 7.14
CA PHE A 8 12.04 4.80 7.24
C PHE A 8 10.65 4.83 6.57
N GLN A 9 10.41 4.08 5.49
CA GLN A 9 9.07 3.93 4.94
C GLN A 9 8.11 3.22 5.91
N ALA A 10 8.61 2.27 6.70
CA ALA A 10 7.80 1.62 7.72
C ALA A 10 7.45 2.59 8.86
N LEU A 11 8.41 3.44 9.25
CA LEU A 11 8.25 4.42 10.33
C LEU A 11 7.31 5.58 10.00
N LEU A 12 6.98 5.83 8.73
CA LEU A 12 5.93 6.80 8.34
C LEU A 12 4.58 6.52 9.00
N LYS A 13 4.28 5.25 9.28
CA LYS A 13 3.02 4.84 9.92
C LYS A 13 3.14 4.70 11.44
N ALA A 14 4.27 5.10 12.03
CA ALA A 14 4.50 4.96 13.46
C ALA A 14 3.53 5.86 14.25
N ARG A 15 2.86 5.28 15.23
CA ARG A 15 2.00 5.99 16.18
C ARG A 15 2.00 5.28 17.52
N PRO A 16 1.91 6.00 18.65
CA PRO A 16 1.64 5.37 19.94
C PRO A 16 0.25 4.70 19.89
N VAL A 17 0.15 3.50 20.45
CA VAL A 17 -1.11 2.73 20.49
C VAL A 17 -1.50 2.35 21.92
N ALA A 18 -0.53 2.13 22.79
CA ALA A 18 -0.72 1.82 24.20
C ALA A 18 0.53 2.27 25.01
N GLY A 19 0.39 2.40 26.33
CA GLY A 19 1.44 2.86 27.23
C GLY A 19 1.25 4.31 27.68
N ASP A 20 2.31 4.92 28.22
CA ASP A 20 2.30 6.32 28.64
C ASP A 20 2.19 7.25 27.42
N PRO A 21 1.17 8.14 27.36
CA PRO A 21 0.98 9.03 26.22
C PRO A 21 2.13 10.03 25.99
N GLY A 22 2.75 10.53 27.06
CA GLY A 22 3.85 11.49 26.98
C GLY A 22 5.09 10.87 26.35
N LEU A 23 5.51 9.72 26.88
CA LEU A 23 6.62 8.93 26.35
C LEU A 23 6.39 8.53 24.89
N GLY A 24 5.16 8.11 24.55
CA GLY A 24 4.81 7.74 23.18
C GLY A 24 4.93 8.93 22.21
N ALA A 25 4.48 10.11 22.62
CA ALA A 25 4.61 11.33 21.84
C ALA A 25 6.07 11.77 21.68
N GLU A 26 6.85 11.74 22.76
CA GLU A 26 8.29 12.06 22.75
C GLU A 26 9.08 11.11 21.82
N TYR A 27 8.78 9.82 21.86
CA TYR A 27 9.41 8.83 20.99
C TYR A 27 9.14 9.11 19.52
N VAL A 28 7.89 9.36 19.15
CA VAL A 28 7.54 9.69 17.76
C VAL A 28 8.19 11.01 17.35
N ALA A 29 8.14 12.06 18.19
CA ALA A 29 8.76 13.34 17.92
C ALA A 29 10.28 13.21 17.67
N ALA A 30 10.97 12.36 18.44
CA ALA A 30 12.39 12.08 18.24
C ALA A 30 12.70 11.35 16.93
N LEU A 31 11.77 10.51 16.44
CA LEU A 31 11.94 9.78 15.18
C LEU A 31 11.63 10.63 13.93
N GLN A 32 10.67 11.56 14.02
CA GLN A 32 10.16 12.31 12.87
C GLN A 32 11.28 12.97 12.02
N PRO A 33 12.27 13.70 12.60
CA PRO A 33 13.35 14.28 11.82
C PRO A 33 14.16 13.23 11.03
N LEU A 34 14.38 12.06 11.62
CA LEU A 34 15.13 10.97 10.97
C LEU A 34 14.36 10.35 9.81
N VAL A 35 13.03 10.27 9.92
CA VAL A 35 12.15 9.77 8.86
C VAL A 35 12.13 10.73 7.69
N TRP A 36 11.90 12.02 7.93
CA TRP A 36 11.75 13.01 6.85
C TRP A 36 13.06 13.42 6.20
N GLN A 37 14.20 13.19 6.84
CA GLN A 37 15.53 13.37 6.24
C GLN A 37 16.05 12.09 5.55
N ALA A 38 15.30 10.98 5.60
CA ALA A 38 15.77 9.71 5.04
C ALA A 38 16.04 9.80 3.53
N ALA A 39 15.28 10.61 2.81
CA ALA A 39 15.41 10.82 1.37
C ALA A 39 16.68 11.57 0.95
N ASP A 40 17.38 12.25 1.87
CA ASP A 40 18.65 12.93 1.58
C ASP A 40 19.83 11.96 1.46
N ARG A 41 19.63 10.68 1.79
CA ARG A 41 20.65 9.65 1.64
C ARG A 41 20.91 9.37 0.17
N GLU A 42 22.19 9.19 -0.15
CA GLU A 42 22.59 8.70 -1.45
C GLU A 42 21.88 7.36 -1.76
N ASN A 43 21.43 7.20 -3.00
CA ASN A 43 20.76 6.00 -3.48
C ASN A 43 19.44 5.65 -2.77
N PHE A 44 18.80 6.61 -2.08
CA PHE A 44 17.52 6.37 -1.37
C PHE A 44 16.46 5.70 -2.26
N VAL A 45 16.14 6.31 -3.40
CA VAL A 45 15.10 5.81 -4.32
C VAL A 45 15.46 4.43 -4.90
N PRO A 46 16.68 4.22 -5.47
CA PRO A 46 17.11 2.89 -5.94
C PRO A 46 17.05 1.79 -4.87
N ASP A 47 17.48 2.09 -3.64
CA ASP A 47 17.49 1.13 -2.53
C ASP A 47 16.09 0.69 -2.13
N VAL A 48 15.19 1.67 -2.04
CA VAL A 48 13.78 1.46 -1.77
C VAL A 48 13.21 0.53 -2.86
N GLN A 49 13.35 0.90 -4.14
CA GLN A 49 12.86 0.07 -5.26
C GLN A 49 13.46 -1.35 -5.28
N LYS A 50 14.76 -1.48 -4.98
CA LYS A 50 15.45 -2.78 -4.87
C LYS A 50 14.86 -3.63 -3.76
N MET A 51 14.56 -3.04 -2.61
CA MET A 51 13.89 -3.74 -1.51
C MET A 51 12.50 -4.23 -1.94
N ARG A 52 11.73 -3.42 -2.66
CA ARG A 52 10.42 -3.84 -3.18
C ARG A 52 10.53 -5.04 -4.14
N ARG A 53 11.47 -5.00 -5.09
CA ARG A 53 11.74 -6.13 -6.00
C ARG A 53 12.06 -7.41 -5.23
N ARG A 54 12.93 -7.33 -4.22
CA ARG A 54 13.26 -8.47 -3.35
C ARG A 54 12.05 -9.05 -2.63
N VAL A 55 11.11 -8.21 -2.16
CA VAL A 55 9.86 -8.71 -1.57
C VAL A 55 9.04 -9.51 -2.58
N VAL A 56 8.94 -9.04 -3.83
CA VAL A 56 8.22 -9.78 -4.88
C VAL A 56 8.91 -11.12 -5.17
N GLU A 57 10.24 -11.13 -5.26
CA GLU A 57 11.05 -12.34 -5.51
C GLU A 57 10.90 -13.40 -4.41
N THR A 58 10.47 -13.03 -3.20
CA THR A 58 10.22 -14.00 -2.12
C THR A 58 8.89 -14.75 -2.26
N ILE A 59 7.99 -14.32 -3.16
CA ILE A 59 6.69 -14.94 -3.36
C ILE A 59 6.89 -16.22 -4.20
N PRO A 60 6.33 -17.37 -3.80
CA PRO A 60 6.37 -18.58 -4.62
C PRO A 60 5.82 -18.33 -6.02
N VAL A 61 6.49 -18.80 -7.06
CA VAL A 61 6.14 -18.52 -8.47
C VAL A 61 4.68 -18.85 -8.78
N ALA A 62 4.17 -19.99 -8.27
CA ALA A 62 2.78 -20.42 -8.46
C ALA A 62 1.74 -19.50 -7.78
N GLU A 63 2.16 -18.63 -6.86
CA GLU A 63 1.29 -17.75 -6.09
C GLU A 63 1.35 -16.29 -6.55
N VAL A 64 2.35 -15.89 -7.34
CA VAL A 64 2.63 -14.47 -7.67
C VAL A 64 1.41 -13.76 -8.24
N ASP A 65 0.75 -14.37 -9.23
CA ASP A 65 -0.42 -13.79 -9.90
C ASP A 65 -1.67 -13.75 -9.00
N ARG A 66 -1.66 -14.54 -7.92
CA ARG A 66 -2.75 -14.63 -6.95
C ARG A 66 -2.55 -13.76 -5.72
N GLN A 67 -1.37 -13.14 -5.59
CA GLN A 67 -0.96 -12.48 -4.37
C GLN A 67 -1.47 -11.03 -4.32
N LEU A 68 -2.61 -10.83 -3.65
CA LEU A 68 -3.34 -9.55 -3.65
C LEU A 68 -2.56 -8.40 -3.01
N LYS A 69 -1.76 -8.72 -1.99
CA LYS A 69 -1.04 -7.71 -1.20
C LYS A 69 0.36 -7.43 -1.70
N LEU A 70 1.15 -8.49 -1.83
CA LEU A 70 2.58 -8.40 -2.12
C LEU A 70 2.91 -8.60 -3.59
N GLY A 71 2.00 -9.17 -4.38
CA GLY A 71 2.19 -9.36 -5.82
C GLY A 71 2.25 -8.03 -6.57
N PRO A 72 2.71 -8.04 -7.84
CA PRO A 72 2.78 -6.83 -8.65
C PRO A 72 1.38 -6.26 -8.93
N GLY A 73 1.19 -4.96 -8.73
CA GLY A 73 -0.12 -4.29 -8.79
C GLY A 73 -0.95 -4.46 -7.53
N GLY A 74 -0.36 -4.98 -6.44
CA GLY A 74 -1.04 -5.25 -5.19
C GLY A 74 -1.12 -4.04 -4.25
N LEU A 75 -1.76 -4.24 -3.09
CA LEU A 75 -1.89 -3.21 -2.05
C LEU A 75 -0.55 -2.57 -1.67
N ARG A 76 0.50 -3.38 -1.58
CA ARG A 76 1.81 -2.91 -1.14
C ARG A 76 2.47 -2.00 -2.18
N ASP A 77 2.16 -2.15 -3.47
CA ASP A 77 2.68 -1.24 -4.50
C ASP A 77 2.11 0.17 -4.33
N VAL A 78 0.80 0.29 -4.07
CA VAL A 78 0.19 1.61 -3.79
C VAL A 78 0.79 2.24 -2.55
N GLU A 79 0.86 1.49 -1.44
CA GLU A 79 1.44 1.99 -0.19
C GLU A 79 2.88 2.47 -0.40
N PHE A 80 3.65 1.70 -1.15
CA PHE A 80 5.05 1.95 -1.38
C PHE A 80 5.28 3.18 -2.28
N ALA A 81 4.50 3.34 -3.35
CA ALA A 81 4.57 4.50 -4.22
C ALA A 81 4.21 5.79 -3.47
N VAL A 82 3.11 5.77 -2.71
CA VAL A 82 2.68 6.92 -1.89
C VAL A 82 3.76 7.27 -0.86
N GLN A 83 4.25 6.28 -0.11
CA GLN A 83 5.29 6.50 0.91
C GLN A 83 6.61 7.01 0.32
N LEU A 84 6.99 6.55 -0.86
CA LEU A 84 8.18 7.03 -1.56
C LEU A 84 8.05 8.51 -1.90
N LEU A 85 6.91 8.91 -2.48
CA LEU A 85 6.64 10.32 -2.82
C LEU A 85 6.56 11.19 -1.56
N GLN A 86 5.91 10.70 -0.49
CA GLN A 86 5.92 11.38 0.81
C GLN A 86 7.34 11.63 1.31
N LEU A 87 8.25 10.65 1.23
CA LEU A 87 9.62 10.85 1.74
C LEU A 87 10.43 11.80 0.88
N VAL A 88 10.25 11.78 -0.43
CA VAL A 88 10.96 12.70 -1.36
C VAL A 88 10.49 14.15 -1.17
N HIS A 89 9.19 14.38 -1.03
CA HIS A 89 8.62 15.73 -1.00
C HIS A 89 8.33 16.25 0.41
N GLY A 90 8.04 15.37 1.37
CA GLY A 90 7.63 15.70 2.72
C GLY A 90 8.69 16.41 3.56
N ARG A 91 9.96 16.38 3.14
CA ARG A 91 11.00 17.20 3.77
C ARG A 91 10.73 18.71 3.67
N ALA A 92 10.09 19.13 2.58
CA ALA A 92 9.79 20.54 2.29
C ALA A 92 8.31 20.88 2.49
N ASP A 93 7.44 19.87 2.50
CA ASP A 93 6.00 20.03 2.65
C ASP A 93 5.46 19.13 3.76
N THR A 94 5.19 19.74 4.92
CA THR A 94 4.67 19.03 6.10
C THR A 94 3.22 18.57 5.95
N SER A 95 2.47 19.06 4.95
CA SER A 95 1.11 18.57 4.66
C SER A 95 1.12 17.10 4.22
N LEU A 96 2.27 16.60 3.75
CA LEU A 96 2.47 15.22 3.31
C LEU A 96 2.74 14.27 4.48
N HIS A 97 2.70 14.71 5.74
CA HIS A 97 3.13 13.90 6.89
C HIS A 97 2.08 12.91 7.43
N SER A 98 0.96 12.73 6.73
CA SER A 98 -0.05 11.76 7.14
C SER A 98 0.48 10.32 7.13
N GLY A 99 0.19 9.57 8.19
CA GLY A 99 0.48 8.13 8.26
C GLY A 99 -0.54 7.26 7.50
N THR A 100 -1.65 7.83 7.04
CA THR A 100 -2.68 7.11 6.28
C THR A 100 -2.38 7.19 4.78
N THR A 101 -2.55 6.07 4.08
CA THR A 101 -2.17 6.01 2.66
C THR A 101 -3.08 6.86 1.77
N LEU A 102 -4.37 6.96 2.09
CA LEU A 102 -5.32 7.73 1.27
C LEU A 102 -5.19 9.24 1.51
N ASP A 103 -5.08 9.70 2.77
CA ASP A 103 -4.94 11.14 3.05
C ASP A 103 -3.59 11.65 2.52
N ALA A 104 -2.53 10.82 2.58
CA ALA A 104 -1.26 11.14 1.96
C ALA A 104 -1.35 11.26 0.43
N LEU A 105 -2.08 10.36 -0.23
CA LEU A 105 -2.31 10.41 -1.67
C LEU A 105 -3.13 11.65 -2.07
N GLU A 106 -4.14 12.01 -1.27
CA GLU A 106 -4.93 13.23 -1.44
C GLU A 106 -4.06 14.48 -1.30
N ALA A 107 -3.22 14.56 -0.27
CA ALA A 107 -2.29 15.67 -0.07
C ALA A 107 -1.27 15.78 -1.21
N LEU A 108 -0.72 14.65 -1.67
CA LEU A 108 0.17 14.60 -2.84
C LEU A 108 -0.50 15.13 -4.11
N ALA A 109 -1.79 14.82 -4.32
CA ALA A 109 -2.55 15.32 -5.46
C ALA A 109 -2.88 16.81 -5.33
N ALA A 110 -3.23 17.27 -4.12
CA ALA A 110 -3.51 18.67 -3.84
C ALA A 110 -2.27 19.56 -4.03
N GLY A 111 -1.08 19.08 -3.63
CA GLY A 111 0.20 19.74 -3.85
C GLY A 111 0.75 19.62 -5.28
N GLY A 112 0.08 18.89 -6.17
CA GLY A 112 0.48 18.72 -7.57
C GLY A 112 1.65 17.75 -7.79
N TYR A 113 2.06 16.97 -6.78
CA TYR A 113 3.10 15.94 -6.87
C TYR A 113 2.62 14.71 -7.64
N VAL A 114 1.32 14.45 -7.64
CA VAL A 114 0.66 13.39 -8.39
C VAL A 114 -0.46 13.99 -9.23
N GLY A 115 -0.60 13.55 -10.48
CA GLY A 115 -1.72 13.97 -11.33
C GLY A 115 -3.05 13.58 -10.70
N ARG A 116 -4.03 14.50 -10.67
CA ARG A 116 -5.35 14.25 -10.06
C ARG A 116 -6.04 12.99 -10.59
N THR A 117 -5.91 12.73 -11.89
CA THR A 117 -6.45 11.52 -12.53
C THR A 117 -5.77 10.25 -11.99
N ASP A 118 -4.45 10.25 -11.88
CA ASP A 118 -3.69 9.10 -11.38
C ASP A 118 -3.97 8.85 -9.89
N ALA A 119 -4.07 9.92 -9.10
CA ALA A 119 -4.45 9.83 -7.69
C ALA A 119 -5.85 9.23 -7.50
N ALA A 120 -6.84 9.69 -8.26
CA ALA A 120 -8.20 9.13 -8.20
C ALA A 120 -8.23 7.64 -8.60
N GLN A 121 -7.47 7.26 -9.63
CA GLN A 121 -7.37 5.87 -10.07
C GLN A 121 -6.68 4.97 -9.02
N LEU A 122 -5.62 5.46 -8.37
CA LEU A 122 -4.94 4.78 -7.28
C LEU A 122 -5.81 4.63 -6.04
N GLU A 123 -6.57 5.66 -5.69
CA GLU A 123 -7.52 5.64 -4.57
C GLU A 123 -8.60 4.57 -4.79
N GLU A 124 -9.20 4.55 -5.99
CA GLU A 124 -10.19 3.55 -6.37
C GLU A 124 -9.60 2.13 -6.31
N ALA A 125 -8.41 1.93 -6.90
CA ALA A 125 -7.71 0.65 -6.87
C ALA A 125 -7.39 0.21 -5.43
N TYR A 126 -6.88 1.10 -4.59
CA TYR A 126 -6.54 0.79 -3.21
C TYR A 126 -7.77 0.36 -2.40
N ARG A 127 -8.88 1.10 -2.52
CA ARG A 127 -10.13 0.78 -1.83
C ARG A 127 -10.70 -0.56 -2.31
N PHE A 128 -10.67 -0.83 -3.61
CA PHE A 128 -11.10 -2.10 -4.16
C PHE A 128 -10.26 -3.27 -3.62
N LEU A 129 -8.93 -3.18 -3.75
CA LEU A 129 -7.99 -4.22 -3.31
C LEU A 129 -8.09 -4.45 -1.79
N ARG A 130 -8.23 -3.38 -0.99
CA ARG A 130 -8.37 -3.48 0.47
C ARG A 130 -9.68 -4.14 0.86
N SER A 131 -10.77 -3.77 0.18
CA SER A 131 -12.07 -4.41 0.38
C SER A 131 -12.01 -5.90 0.05
N MET A 132 -11.39 -6.25 -1.08
CA MET A 132 -11.19 -7.65 -1.47
C MET A 132 -10.36 -8.42 -0.44
N GLU A 133 -9.26 -7.86 0.06
CA GLU A 133 -8.43 -8.47 1.13
C GLU A 133 -9.27 -8.72 2.39
N HIS A 134 -10.03 -7.71 2.84
CA HIS A 134 -10.90 -7.85 3.99
C HIS A 134 -11.95 -8.96 3.79
N ARG A 135 -12.58 -9.06 2.61
CA ARG A 135 -13.59 -10.09 2.34
C ARG A 135 -12.99 -11.49 2.22
N ILE A 136 -11.76 -11.61 1.71
CA ILE A 136 -11.00 -12.86 1.73
C ILE A 136 -10.72 -13.28 3.17
N GLN A 137 -10.24 -12.36 4.01
CA GLN A 137 -9.81 -12.68 5.38
C GLN A 137 -10.98 -12.94 6.33
N LEU A 138 -12.08 -12.21 6.19
CA LEU A 138 -13.29 -12.43 6.98
C LEU A 138 -13.89 -13.81 6.70
N HIS A 139 -13.72 -14.34 5.49
CA HIS A 139 -14.17 -15.69 5.21
C HIS A 139 -13.31 -16.71 5.98
N ARG A 140 -13.94 -17.42 6.91
CA ARG A 140 -13.29 -18.40 7.81
C ARG A 140 -12.18 -17.78 8.68
N LEU A 141 -12.16 -16.45 8.84
CA LEU A 141 -11.21 -15.72 9.69
C LEU A 141 -9.74 -16.08 9.43
N ARG A 142 -9.36 -16.24 8.16
CA ARG A 142 -8.01 -16.64 7.75
C ARG A 142 -7.18 -15.43 7.37
N ARG A 143 -5.98 -15.30 7.92
CA ARG A 143 -5.00 -14.27 7.52
C ARG A 143 -4.27 -14.67 6.23
N THR A 144 -5.02 -14.77 5.13
CA THR A 144 -4.46 -15.01 3.79
C THR A 144 -4.53 -13.76 2.93
N HIS A 145 -3.62 -13.67 1.97
CA HIS A 145 -3.58 -12.63 0.94
C HIS A 145 -3.70 -13.23 -0.47
N LEU A 146 -3.87 -14.55 -0.57
CA LEU A 146 -4.11 -15.26 -1.83
C LEU A 146 -5.57 -15.14 -2.23
N VAL A 147 -5.80 -14.75 -3.47
CA VAL A 147 -7.13 -14.83 -4.09
C VAL A 147 -7.48 -16.30 -4.33
N PRO A 148 -8.69 -16.77 -3.97
CA PRO A 148 -9.09 -18.17 -4.16
C PRO A 148 -9.14 -18.55 -5.65
N GLU A 149 -9.01 -19.83 -5.93
CA GLU A 149 -9.12 -20.39 -7.30
C GLU A 149 -10.47 -21.00 -7.58
N ASP A 150 -11.08 -21.63 -6.56
CA ASP A 150 -12.33 -22.34 -6.77
C ASP A 150 -13.46 -21.35 -7.09
N GLU A 151 -14.28 -21.75 -8.05
CA GLU A 151 -15.34 -20.91 -8.59
C GLU A 151 -16.39 -20.53 -7.53
N ALA A 152 -16.61 -21.40 -6.55
CA ALA A 152 -17.55 -21.16 -5.47
C ALA A 152 -17.07 -20.00 -4.57
N ASP A 153 -15.80 -20.00 -4.16
CA ASP A 153 -15.20 -18.95 -3.36
C ASP A 153 -15.05 -17.65 -4.16
N LEU A 154 -14.69 -17.71 -5.44
CA LEU A 154 -14.68 -16.54 -6.33
C LEU A 154 -16.07 -15.92 -6.46
N ARG A 155 -17.11 -16.75 -6.63
CA ARG A 155 -18.51 -16.30 -6.71
C ARG A 155 -18.95 -15.65 -5.40
N ARG A 156 -18.61 -16.24 -4.25
CA ARG A 156 -18.88 -15.64 -2.93
C ARG A 156 -18.19 -14.28 -2.82
N LEU A 157 -16.90 -14.23 -3.12
CA LEU A 157 -16.09 -13.02 -3.03
C LEU A 157 -16.66 -11.91 -3.91
N GLY A 158 -16.95 -12.20 -5.18
CA GLY A 158 -17.56 -11.26 -6.12
C GLY A 158 -18.90 -10.71 -5.62
N ARG A 159 -19.81 -11.58 -5.17
CA ARG A 159 -21.10 -11.17 -4.60
C ARG A 159 -20.92 -10.29 -3.36
N SER A 160 -19.95 -10.62 -2.50
CA SER A 160 -19.67 -9.83 -1.30
C SER A 160 -19.21 -8.41 -1.62
N LEU A 161 -18.57 -8.21 -2.78
CA LEU A 161 -18.14 -6.92 -3.30
C LEU A 161 -19.23 -6.23 -4.15
N GLY A 162 -20.46 -6.74 -4.14
CA GLY A 162 -21.60 -6.14 -4.84
C GLY A 162 -21.73 -6.54 -6.31
N LEU A 163 -20.89 -7.44 -6.83
CA LEU A 163 -21.00 -7.93 -8.20
C LEU A 163 -22.14 -8.95 -8.29
N ARG A 164 -23.27 -8.54 -8.89
CA ARG A 164 -24.48 -9.37 -8.98
C ARG A 164 -24.54 -10.19 -10.27
N THR A 165 -24.24 -9.56 -11.40
CA THR A 165 -24.20 -10.20 -12.72
C THR A 165 -22.81 -10.77 -12.96
N ASP A 166 -22.73 -12.06 -13.28
CA ASP A 166 -21.45 -12.75 -13.56
C ASP A 166 -20.36 -12.46 -12.49
N PRO A 167 -20.61 -12.81 -11.22
CA PRO A 167 -19.78 -12.39 -10.08
C PRO A 167 -18.32 -12.86 -10.17
N VAL A 168 -18.08 -14.02 -10.81
CA VAL A 168 -16.73 -14.58 -10.96
C VAL A 168 -15.96 -13.79 -12.00
N SER A 169 -16.43 -13.75 -13.23
CA SER A 169 -15.67 -13.09 -14.30
C SER A 169 -15.66 -11.57 -14.11
N GLY A 170 -16.73 -11.00 -13.54
CA GLY A 170 -16.77 -9.60 -13.12
C GLY A 170 -15.68 -9.25 -12.10
N LEU A 171 -15.48 -10.12 -11.10
CA LEU A 171 -14.44 -9.95 -10.08
C LEU A 171 -13.05 -9.99 -10.70
N LEU A 172 -12.76 -11.02 -11.50
CA LEU A 172 -11.45 -11.20 -12.13
C LEU A 172 -11.13 -10.05 -13.09
N ARG A 173 -12.11 -9.57 -13.87
CA ARG A 173 -11.95 -8.39 -14.72
C ARG A 173 -11.67 -7.13 -13.90
N ALA A 174 -12.43 -6.86 -12.85
CA ALA A 174 -12.25 -5.69 -12.00
C ALA A 174 -10.86 -5.70 -11.34
N TRP A 175 -10.49 -6.84 -10.76
CA TRP A 175 -9.20 -7.00 -10.12
C TRP A 175 -8.03 -6.81 -11.09
N LYS A 176 -8.09 -7.42 -12.29
CA LYS A 176 -7.07 -7.23 -13.32
C LYS A 176 -6.94 -5.76 -13.75
N ARG A 177 -8.05 -5.03 -13.89
CA ARG A 177 -8.00 -3.59 -14.20
C ARG A 177 -7.29 -2.80 -13.10
N HIS A 178 -7.69 -2.97 -11.84
CA HIS A 178 -7.07 -2.23 -10.73
C HIS A 178 -5.59 -2.59 -10.57
N ALA A 179 -5.21 -3.86 -10.70
CA ALA A 179 -3.81 -4.26 -10.67
C ALA A 179 -3.01 -3.63 -11.82
N SER A 180 -3.59 -3.52 -13.02
CA SER A 180 -2.95 -2.86 -14.16
C SER A 180 -2.77 -1.36 -13.95
N VAL A 181 -3.72 -0.68 -13.32
CA VAL A 181 -3.61 0.74 -12.94
C VAL A 181 -2.42 0.92 -12.00
N VAL A 182 -2.34 0.10 -10.95
CA VAL A 182 -1.26 0.19 -9.96
C VAL A 182 0.12 -0.10 -10.57
N ARG A 183 0.22 -1.00 -11.55
CA ARG A 183 1.49 -1.34 -12.23
C ARG A 183 2.01 -0.28 -13.19
N ARG A 184 1.15 0.64 -13.64
CA ARG A 184 1.49 1.63 -14.68
C ARG A 184 2.28 2.82 -14.11
N LEU A 185 2.16 3.07 -12.82
CA LEU A 185 2.85 4.13 -12.08
C LEU A 185 4.17 3.63 -11.51
#